data_AF-A0A5J5SRT0-F1
#
_entry.id   AF-A0A5J5SRT0-F1
#
_cell.length_a   1.000
_cell.length_b   1.000
_cell.length_c   1.000
_cell.angle_alpha   90.00
_cell.angle_beta   90.00
_cell.angle_gamma   90.00
#
_symmetry.space_group_name_H-M   'P 1'
#
loop_
_entity.id
_entity.type
_entity.pdbx_description
1 polymer ?
#
loop_
_entity_poly.entity_id
_entity_poly.type
_entity_poly.pdbx_seq_one_letter_code
_entity_poly.pdbx_strand_id
1 'polypeptide(L)' 'MLTFEGQKIQGSQSIVAKLICLPFQRCQHSITTVDCQPSGAGGMLVFVSGFDS' A
#
# COMPACT_ATOMS: atom_id res chain seq x y z
N MET A 1 -5.34 -4.09 -7.67
CA MET A 1 -5.00 -2.76 -8.25
C MET A 1 -4.26 -1.98 -7.18
N LEU A 2 -3.26 -1.19 -7.56
CA LEU A 2 -2.55 -0.27 -6.66
C LEU A 2 -2.73 1.16 -7.17
N THR A 3 -2.94 2.11 -6.26
CA THR A 3 -2.78 3.55 -6.55
C THR A 3 -1.65 4.07 -5.68
N PHE A 4 -0.65 4.73 -6.26
CA PHE A 4 0.51 5.26 -5.56
C PHE A 4 0.82 6.66 -6.08
N GLU A 5 0.86 7.67 -5.21
CA GLU A 5 1.09 9.09 -5.58
C GLU A 5 0.20 9.56 -6.76
N GLY A 6 -1.08 9.21 -6.72
CA GLY A 6 -2.07 9.55 -7.76
C GLY A 6 -2.05 8.70 -9.03
N GLN A 7 -1.05 7.82 -9.21
CA GLN A 7 -0.95 6.93 -10.37
C GLN A 7 -1.67 5.60 -10.13
N LYS A 8 -2.53 5.17 -11.07
CA LYS A 8 -3.22 3.87 -11.02
C LYS A 8 -2.40 2.81 -11.74
N ILE A 9 -2.13 1.68 -11.08
CA ILE A 9 -1.40 0.52 -11.61
C ILE A 9 -2.29 -0.73 -11.53
N GLN A 10 -2.45 -1.40 -12.67
CA GLN A 10 -3.27 -2.61 -12.82
C GLN A 10 -2.40 -3.82 -13.18
N GLY A 11 -2.79 -4.99 -12.68
CA GLY A 11 -2.05 -6.25 -12.87
C GLY A 11 -0.90 -6.43 -11.87
N SER A 12 -0.68 -7.66 -11.43
CA SER A 12 0.35 -7.99 -10.43
C SER A 12 1.77 -7.68 -10.92
N GLN A 13 2.09 -8.00 -12.18
CA GLN A 13 3.41 -7.74 -12.78
C GLN A 13 3.76 -6.25 -12.76
N SER A 14 2.83 -5.40 -13.19
CA SER A 14 3.00 -3.94 -13.19
C SER A 14 3.15 -3.37 -11.77
N ILE A 15 2.40 -3.91 -10.80
CA ILE A 15 2.50 -3.52 -9.38
C ILE A 15 3.90 -3.82 -8.85
N VAL A 16 4.40 -5.04 -9.08
CA VAL A 16 5.73 -5.46 -8.63
C VAL A 16 6.82 -4.60 -9.27
N ALA A 17 6.74 -4.36 -10.59
CA ALA A 17 7.68 -3.49 -11.29
C ALA A 17 7.70 -2.08 -10.69
N LYS A 18 6.54 -1.49 -10.37
CA LYS A 18 6.48 -0.16 -9.75
C LYS A 18 7.15 -0.14 -8.37
N LEU A 19 6.89 -1.14 -7.52
CA LEU A 19 7.42 -1.19 -6.15
C LEU A 19 8.94 -1.39 -6.12
N ILE A 20 9.50 -2.21 -7.03
CA ILE A 20 10.95 -2.45 -7.12
C ILE A 20 11.71 -1.23 -7.65
N CYS A 21 11.07 -0.43 -8.51
CA CYS A 21 11.69 0.77 -9.11
C CYS A 21 11.61 2.02 -8.23
N LEU A 22 11.19 1.93 -6.97
CA LEU A 22 11.16 3.07 -6.06
C LEU A 22 12.60 3.45 -5.64
N PRO A 23 12.94 4.75 -5.56
CA PRO A 23 14.32 5.22 -5.40
C PRO A 23 14.80 5.18 -3.95
N PHE A 24 14.66 4.04 -3.26
CA PHE A 24 15.19 3.83 -1.92
C PHE A 24 15.91 2.48 -1.84
N GLN A 25 17.00 2.42 -1.07
CA GLN A 25 17.69 1.15 -0.76
C GLN A 25 17.02 0.44 0.42
N ARG A 26 16.48 1.22 1.37
CA ARG A 26 15.76 0.76 2.54
C ARG A 26 14.58 1.68 2.79
N CYS A 27 13.45 1.09 3.14
CA CYS A 27 12.25 1.80 3.57
C CYS A 27 11.80 1.19 4.90
N GLN A 28 11.79 1.99 5.97
CA GLN A 28 11.29 1.58 7.28
C GLN A 28 9.97 2.28 7.56
N HIS A 29 8.90 1.50 7.63
CA HIS A 29 7.57 2.01 7.93
C HIS A 29 7.35 2.02 9.44
N SER A 30 7.01 3.16 10.02
CA SER A 30 6.54 3.29 11.40
C SER A 30 5.03 3.45 11.41
N ILE A 31 4.32 2.43 11.91
CA ILE A 31 2.85 2.41 11.92
C ILE A 31 2.35 3.08 13.21
N THR A 32 1.44 4.05 13.06
CA THR A 32 0.83 4.77 14.17
C THR A 32 -0.55 4.20 14.51
N THR A 33 -1.41 4.02 13.51
CA THR A 33 -2.75 3.44 13.70
C THR A 33 -3.07 2.40 12.63
N VAL A 34 -3.88 1.41 13.03
CA VAL A 34 -4.46 0.41 12.13
C VAL A 34 -5.94 0.26 12.49
N ASP A 35 -6.80 0.57 11.54
CA ASP A 35 -8.25 0.46 11.66
C ASP A 35 -8.79 -0.61 10.71
N CYS A 36 -9.59 -1.51 11.27
CA CYS A 36 -9.97 -2.78 10.65
C CYS A 36 -11.50 -2.92 10.67
N GLN A 37 -12.12 -3.00 9.50
CA GLN A 37 -13.58 -3.11 9.36
C GLN A 37 -13.96 -4.26 8.43
N PRO A 38 -15.07 -4.98 8.67
CA PRO A 38 -15.58 -5.95 7.70
C PRO A 38 -15.96 -5.22 6.41
N SER A 39 -15.59 -5.79 5.26
CA SER A 39 -16.03 -5.25 3.97
C SER A 39 -17.41 -5.81 3.61
N GLY A 40 -18.22 -5.02 2.91
CA GLY A 40 -19.54 -5.45 2.42
C GLY A 40 -19.49 -6.61 1.39
N ALA A 41 -18.30 -7.07 1.01
CA ALA A 41 -18.08 -8.14 0.05
C ALA A 41 -17.47 -9.41 0.69
N GLY A 42 -17.62 -9.59 2.00
CA GLY A 42 -17.10 -10.77 2.72
C GLY A 42 -15.58 -10.77 2.93
N GLY A 43 -14.95 -9.60 2.83
CA GLY A 43 -13.53 -9.40 3.11
C GLY A 43 -13.31 -8.41 4.25
N MET A 44 -12.16 -7.75 4.24
CA MET A 44 -11.75 -6.80 5.26
C MET A 44 -11.25 -5.52 4.61
N LEU A 45 -11.68 -4.38 5.14
CA LEU A 45 -11.13 -3.07 4.81
C LEU A 45 -10.14 -2.68 5.92
N VAL A 46 -8.92 -2.33 5.51
CA VAL A 46 -7.84 -1.97 6.43
C VAL A 46 -7.34 -0.58 6.07
N PHE A 47 -7.34 0.31 7.04
CA PHE A 47 -6.75 1.64 6.95
C PHE A 47 -5.52 1.70 7.86
N VAL A 48 -4.40 2.18 7.32
CA VAL A 48 -3.11 2.26 8.02
C VAL A 48 -2.62 3.69 7.92
N SER A 49 -2.20 4.28 9.04
CA SER A 49 -1.53 5.57 9.09
C SER A 49 -0.17 5.45 9.78
N GLY A 50 0.78 6.28 9.38
CA GLY A 50 2.15 6.17 9.84
C GLY A 50 3.07 7.21 9.20
N PHE A 51 4.37 7.03 9.42
CA PHE A 51 5.42 7.81 8.80
C PHE A 51 6.57 6.89 8.39
N ASP A 52 7.27 7.27 7.33
CA ASP A 52 8.49 6.59 6.89
C ASP A 52 9.71 7.21 7.61
N SER A 53 10.67 6.37 7.99
CA SER A 53 11.94 6.75 8.63
C SER A 53 13.15 6.26 7.84
#